data_AF-A0A7S4E063-F1
#
_entry.id   AF-A0A7S4E063-F1
#
_cell.length_a   1.000
_cell.length_b   1.000
_cell.length_c   1.000
_cell.angle_alpha   90.00
_cell.angle_beta   90.00
_cell.angle_gamma   90.00
#
_symmetry.space_group_name_H-M   'P 1'
#
loop_
_entity.id
_entity.type
_entity.pdbx_description
1 polymer ?
#
loop_
_entity_poly.entity_id
_entity_poly.type
_entity_poly.pdbx_seq_one_letter_code
_entity_poly.pdbx_strand_id
1 'polypeptide(L)'
;ELLELDLSTVAWHNKLVIATVGLPARGKSYISHKLVNFLCWSGIESEIFNAGKTRRLLLGSKSTHKFFDSGSKENIDMRERIAFSTLDAGLEYLIRGGEVIILDATNSTKDRRARVLQRCQEISPQL
;
A
#
# COMPACT_ATOMS: atom_id res chain seq x y z
N GLU A 1 17.55 36.53 -14.37
CA GLU A 1 18.05 35.38 -13.59
C GLU A 1 16.86 34.64 -13.02
N LEU A 2 16.52 33.50 -13.64
CA LEU A 2 15.55 32.57 -13.09
C LEU A 2 16.27 31.83 -11.97
N LEU A 3 15.84 32.06 -10.73
CA LEU A 3 16.24 31.26 -9.58
C LEU A 3 16.00 29.79 -9.94
N GLU A 4 17.07 29.03 -10.10
CA GLU A 4 17.03 27.58 -10.00
C GLU A 4 16.46 27.29 -8.61
N LEU A 5 15.16 27.03 -8.56
CA LEU A 5 14.55 26.38 -7.41
C LEU A 5 15.27 25.05 -7.28
N ASP A 6 16.22 25.00 -6.36
CA ASP A 6 16.89 23.79 -5.95
C ASP A 6 15.80 22.84 -5.42
N LEU A 7 15.32 21.96 -6.29
CA LEU A 7 14.29 20.97 -5.96
C LEU A 7 14.74 20.04 -4.84
N SER A 8 16.03 20.01 -4.49
CA SER A 8 16.54 19.28 -3.32
C SER A 8 16.13 19.92 -1.98
N THR A 9 15.74 21.20 -1.97
CA THR A 9 15.26 21.92 -0.77
C THR A 9 13.77 21.79 -0.52
N VAL A 10 12.99 21.23 -1.46
CA VAL A 10 11.66 20.70 -1.13
C VAL A 10 11.86 19.33 -0.48
N ALA A 11 12.49 19.34 0.68
CA ALA A 11 12.63 18.16 1.49
C ALA A 11 11.22 17.65 1.80
N TRP A 12 10.87 16.51 1.22
CA TRP A 12 9.64 15.78 1.47
C TRP A 12 9.67 15.29 2.92
N HIS A 13 9.37 16.19 3.86
CA HIS A 13 9.36 15.87 5.30
C HIS A 13 8.18 14.98 5.71
N ASN A 14 7.29 14.63 4.78
CA ASN A 14 6.12 13.81 5.06
C ASN A 14 6.20 12.50 4.29
N LYS A 15 6.27 11.39 5.04
CA LYS A 15 6.06 10.05 4.52
C LYS A 15 4.67 9.94 3.86
N LEU A 16 4.57 9.25 2.73
CA LEU A 16 3.32 9.13 1.97
C LEU A 16 2.86 7.66 1.83
N VAL A 17 1.58 7.43 2.12
CA VAL A 17 0.91 6.14 1.88
C VAL A 17 -0.11 6.32 0.75
N ILE A 18 0.13 5.66 -0.38
CA ILE A 18 -0.78 5.63 -1.53
C ILE A 18 -1.56 4.32 -1.52
N ALA A 19 -2.81 4.36 -1.07
CA ALA A 19 -3.68 3.18 -1.07
C ALA A 19 -4.55 3.12 -2.35
N THR A 20 -4.33 2.12 -3.20
CA THR A 20 -5.18 1.95 -4.39
C THR A 20 -6.56 1.41 -4.01
N VAL A 21 -7.60 1.82 -4.73
CA VAL A 21 -8.99 1.41 -4.49
C VAL A 21 -9.62 0.98 -5.80
N GLY A 22 -10.33 -0.15 -5.79
CA GLY A 22 -11.15 -0.56 -6.92
C GLY A 22 -11.29 -2.07 -7.07
N LEU A 23 -12.25 -2.46 -7.89
CA LEU A 23 -12.54 -3.86 -8.20
C LEU A 23 -11.33 -4.58 -8.83
N PRO A 24 -11.29 -5.92 -8.79
CA PRO A 24 -10.31 -6.70 -9.54
C PRO A 24 -10.29 -6.32 -11.03
N ALA A 25 -9.13 -6.50 -11.68
CA ALA A 25 -8.91 -6.21 -13.11
C ALA A 25 -9.15 -4.73 -13.54
N ARG A 26 -9.08 -3.77 -12.61
CA ARG A 26 -9.20 -2.32 -12.91
C ARG A 26 -7.86 -1.57 -13.04
N GLY A 27 -6.81 -2.24 -13.47
CA GLY A 27 -5.50 -1.60 -13.72
C GLY A 27 -4.73 -1.07 -12.49
N LYS A 28 -5.20 -1.33 -11.25
CA LYS A 28 -4.54 -0.84 -10.01
C LYS A 28 -3.06 -1.22 -9.93
N SER A 29 -2.72 -2.48 -10.16
CA SER A 29 -1.33 -2.94 -10.13
C SER A 29 -0.51 -2.32 -11.26
N TYR A 30 -1.10 -2.16 -12.45
CA TYR A 30 -0.43 -1.48 -13.56
C TYR A 30 -0.07 -0.03 -13.21
N ILE A 31 -1.02 0.72 -12.63
CA ILE A 31 -0.79 2.09 -12.18
C ILE A 31 0.22 2.12 -11.04
N SER A 32 0.15 1.18 -10.09
CA SER A 32 1.09 1.08 -8.97
C SER A 32 2.54 0.91 -9.46
N HIS A 33 2.77 0.02 -10.42
CA HIS A 33 4.09 -0.18 -11.01
C HIS A 33 4.58 1.02 -11.81
N LYS A 34 3.71 1.69 -12.57
CA LYS A 34 4.10 2.93 -13.26
C LYS A 34 4.47 4.04 -12.26
N LEU A 35 3.71 4.16 -11.19
CA LEU A 35 3.91 5.18 -10.18
C LEU A 35 5.20 4.95 -9.39
N VAL A 36 5.46 3.73 -8.91
CA VAL A 36 6.72 3.43 -8.20
C VAL A 36 7.93 3.67 -9.09
N ASN A 37 7.87 3.26 -10.37
CA ASN A 37 8.98 3.46 -11.30
C ASN A 37 9.26 4.94 -11.54
N PHE A 38 8.21 5.76 -11.67
CA PHE A 38 8.35 7.20 -11.81
C PHE A 38 8.95 7.84 -10.55
N LEU A 39 8.44 7.50 -9.37
CA LEU A 39 8.93 8.04 -8.09
C LEU A 39 10.40 7.67 -7.85
N CYS A 40 10.75 6.39 -8.00
CA CYS A 40 12.14 5.94 -7.89
C CYS A 40 13.05 6.63 -8.92
N TRP A 41 12.58 6.78 -10.16
CA TRP A 41 13.33 7.50 -11.20
C TRP A 41 13.54 8.99 -10.86
N SER A 42 12.60 9.61 -10.17
CA SER A 42 12.72 10.98 -9.64
C SER A 42 13.54 11.08 -8.35
N GLY A 43 14.12 9.97 -7.86
CA GLY A 43 14.96 9.94 -6.66
C GLY A 43 14.21 9.80 -5.34
N ILE A 44 12.93 9.39 -5.37
CA ILE A 44 12.11 9.21 -4.17
C ILE A 44 12.07 7.71 -3.79
N GLU A 45 12.51 7.38 -2.58
CA GLU A 45 12.56 6.01 -2.06
C GLU A 45 11.15 5.44 -1.87
N SER A 46 10.73 4.60 -2.82
CA SER A 46 9.35 4.15 -2.97
C SER A 46 9.25 2.63 -3.18
N GLU A 47 8.24 1.98 -2.59
CA GLU A 47 8.04 0.52 -2.72
C GLU A 47 6.55 0.11 -2.77
N ILE A 48 6.25 -1.00 -3.46
CA ILE A 48 4.89 -1.54 -3.60
C ILE A 48 4.64 -2.66 -2.58
N PHE A 49 3.58 -2.50 -1.80
CA PHE A 49 3.07 -3.49 -0.86
C PHE A 49 1.76 -4.08 -1.39
N ASN A 50 1.85 -5.24 -2.05
CA ASN A 50 0.73 -5.88 -2.74
C ASN A 50 0.07 -6.99 -1.91
N ALA A 51 -1.18 -6.79 -1.49
CA ALA A 51 -1.91 -7.75 -0.65
C ALA A 51 -2.19 -9.08 -1.37
N GLY A 52 -2.29 -9.06 -2.70
CA GLY A 52 -2.41 -10.27 -3.52
C GLY A 52 -1.15 -11.13 -3.52
N LYS A 53 0.04 -10.51 -3.49
CA LYS A 53 1.35 -11.18 -3.38
C LYS A 53 1.47 -11.79 -1.98
N THR A 54 1.20 -11.02 -0.93
CA THR A 54 1.18 -11.53 0.45
C THR A 54 0.22 -12.71 0.61
N ARG A 55 -1.00 -12.61 0.06
CA ARG A 55 -1.96 -13.72 0.04
C ARG A 55 -1.39 -14.98 -0.62
N ARG A 56 -0.77 -14.86 -1.79
CA ARG A 56 -0.19 -16.01 -2.52
C ARG A 56 0.94 -16.65 -1.74
N LEU A 57 1.77 -15.85 -1.07
CA LEU A 57 2.85 -16.35 -0.21
C LEU A 57 2.30 -17.12 1.00
N LEU A 58 1.27 -16.60 1.66
CA LEU A 58 0.71 -17.21 2.87
C LEU A 58 -0.18 -18.44 2.60
N LEU A 59 -0.95 -18.41 1.51
CA LEU A 59 -1.97 -19.44 1.25
C LEU A 59 -1.59 -20.40 0.11
N GLY A 60 -0.61 -20.06 -0.72
CA GLY A 60 -0.21 -20.86 -1.89
C GLY A 60 -1.39 -21.25 -2.78
N SER A 61 -1.53 -22.55 -3.03
CA SER A 61 -2.60 -23.16 -3.83
C SER A 61 -3.98 -23.09 -3.20
N LYS A 62 -4.12 -22.74 -1.90
CA LYS A 62 -5.43 -22.59 -1.23
C LYS A 62 -6.19 -21.32 -1.65
N SER A 63 -5.59 -20.48 -2.49
CA SER A 63 -6.12 -19.20 -2.94
C SER A 63 -7.19 -19.29 -4.05
N THR A 64 -8.13 -20.23 -3.91
CA THR A 64 -9.22 -20.51 -4.86
C THR A 64 -10.32 -19.45 -4.85
N HIS A 65 -11.27 -19.50 -5.80
CA HIS A 65 -12.40 -18.57 -5.85
C HIS A 65 -13.24 -18.56 -4.56
N LYS A 66 -13.35 -19.69 -3.85
CA LYS A 66 -14.04 -19.79 -2.55
C LYS A 66 -13.45 -18.87 -1.48
N PHE A 67 -12.16 -18.54 -1.58
CA PHE A 67 -11.50 -17.60 -0.68
C PHE A 67 -12.05 -16.17 -0.80
N PHE A 68 -12.66 -15.81 -1.93
CA PHE A 68 -13.23 -14.49 -2.15
C PHE A 68 -14.73 -14.41 -1.87
N ASP A 69 -15.33 -15.51 -1.42
CA ASP A 69 -16.72 -15.52 -1.01
C ASP A 69 -16.93 -14.53 0.15
N SER A 70 -17.99 -13.73 0.04
CA SER A 70 -18.42 -12.75 1.04
C SER A 70 -19.30 -13.38 2.12
N GLY A 71 -19.77 -14.63 1.94
CA GLY A 71 -20.56 -15.34 2.95
C GLY A 71 -19.74 -15.96 4.09
N SER A 72 -18.44 -16.18 3.89
CA SER A 72 -17.56 -16.78 4.90
C SER A 72 -16.87 -15.72 5.74
N LYS A 73 -17.26 -15.63 7.01
CA LYS A 73 -16.63 -14.75 8.01
C LYS A 73 -15.14 -15.05 8.15
N GLU A 74 -14.75 -16.33 8.16
CA GLU A 74 -13.35 -16.75 8.24
C GLU A 74 -12.52 -16.23 7.06
N ASN A 75 -13.06 -16.30 5.83
CA ASN A 75 -12.37 -15.78 4.65
C ASN A 75 -12.30 -14.25 4.66
N ILE A 76 -13.34 -13.56 5.14
CA ILE A 76 -13.30 -12.11 5.36
C ILE A 76 -12.17 -11.77 6.33
N ASP A 77 -12.14 -12.40 7.50
CA ASP A 77 -11.15 -12.15 8.54
C ASP A 77 -9.72 -12.43 8.05
N MET A 78 -9.53 -13.50 7.27
CA MET A 78 -8.25 -13.80 6.65
C MET A 78 -7.83 -12.73 5.63
N ARG A 79 -8.76 -12.23 4.80
CA ARG A 79 -8.49 -11.14 3.85
C ARG A 79 -8.17 -9.82 4.56
N GLU A 80 -8.79 -9.55 5.70
CA GLU A 80 -8.43 -8.42 6.56
C GLU A 80 -7.01 -8.58 7.09
N ARG A 81 -6.70 -9.72 7.73
CA ARG A 81 -5.36 -10.00 8.29
C ARG A 81 -4.25 -9.85 7.25
N ILE A 82 -4.44 -10.39 6.05
CA ILE A 82 -3.47 -10.27 4.96
C ILE A 82 -3.27 -8.80 4.58
N ALA A 83 -4.35 -8.04 4.40
CA ALA A 83 -4.25 -6.65 4.01
C ALA A 83 -3.55 -5.78 5.06
N PHE A 84 -3.84 -6.00 6.35
CA PHE A 84 -3.18 -5.26 7.44
C PHE A 84 -1.72 -5.68 7.62
N SER A 85 -1.40 -6.98 7.50
CA SER A 85 -0.01 -7.42 7.50
C SER A 85 0.79 -6.83 6.33
N THR A 86 0.18 -6.66 5.15
CA THR A 86 0.79 -5.95 4.02
C THR A 86 0.98 -4.46 4.31
N LEU A 87 0.02 -3.80 4.96
CA LEU A 87 0.15 -2.39 5.38
C LEU A 87 1.27 -2.21 6.42
N ASP A 88 1.30 -3.04 7.45
CA ASP A 88 2.31 -2.97 8.53
C ASP A 88 3.72 -3.14 7.97
N ALA A 89 3.92 -4.06 7.01
CA ALA A 89 5.20 -4.20 6.31
C ALA A 89 5.60 -2.92 5.56
N GLY A 90 4.63 -2.19 5.00
CA GLY A 90 4.86 -0.90 4.35
C GLY A 90 5.19 0.21 5.34
N LEU A 91 4.47 0.27 6.46
CA LEU A 91 4.75 1.25 7.51
C LEU A 91 6.13 1.05 8.13
N GLU A 92 6.55 -0.21 8.32
CA GLU A 92 7.91 -0.56 8.74
C GLU A 92 8.97 -0.07 7.73
N TYR A 93 8.70 -0.16 6.42
CA TYR A 93 9.59 0.38 5.39
C TYR A 93 9.74 1.90 5.51
N LEU A 94 8.65 2.63 5.81
CA LEU A 94 8.70 4.08 6.03
C LEU A 94 9.53 4.43 7.28
N ILE A 95 9.36 3.69 8.37
CA ILE A 95 10.14 3.86 9.62
C ILE A 95 11.63 3.66 9.35
N ARG A 96 12.00 2.72 8.48
CA ARG A 96 13.40 2.42 8.11
C ARG A 96 14.04 3.42 7.15
N GLY A 97 13.32 4.49 6.78
CA GLY A 97 13.85 5.56 5.93
C GLY A 97 13.19 5.67 4.57
N GLY A 98 12.35 4.71 4.15
CA GLY A 98 11.57 4.83 2.92
C GLY A 98 10.65 6.05 2.95
N GLU A 99 10.30 6.61 1.78
CA GLU A 99 9.54 7.86 1.67
C GLU A 99 8.08 7.63 1.26
N VAL A 100 7.85 6.71 0.32
CA VAL A 100 6.52 6.41 -0.20
C VAL A 100 6.24 4.92 -0.20
N ILE A 101 5.05 4.52 0.27
CA ILE A 101 4.54 3.18 0.02
C ILE A 101 3.30 3.22 -0.86
N ILE A 102 3.20 2.26 -1.78
CA ILE A 102 1.99 2.02 -2.55
C ILE A 102 1.34 0.74 -2.04
N LEU A 103 0.23 0.88 -1.31
CA LEU A 103 -0.59 -0.24 -0.85
C LEU A 103 -1.52 -0.70 -2.00
N ASP A 104 -1.06 -1.71 -2.75
CA ASP A 104 -1.80 -2.28 -3.88
C ASP A 104 -2.77 -3.38 -3.41
N ALA A 105 -4.03 -2.99 -3.25
CA ALA A 105 -5.13 -3.87 -2.85
C ALA A 105 -6.47 -3.39 -3.44
N THR A 106 -7.56 -4.10 -3.17
CA THR A 106 -8.89 -3.67 -3.63
C THR A 106 -9.49 -2.53 -2.81
N ASN A 107 -9.20 -2.50 -1.49
CA ASN A 107 -9.62 -1.47 -0.53
C ASN A 107 -11.08 -0.99 -0.72
N SER A 108 -11.98 -1.92 -1.05
CA SER A 108 -13.28 -1.59 -1.65
C SER A 108 -14.30 -1.06 -0.65
N THR A 109 -14.20 -1.45 0.64
CA THR A 109 -15.13 -1.01 1.68
C THR A 109 -14.67 0.30 2.32
N LYS A 110 -15.63 1.15 2.71
CA LYS A 110 -15.35 2.38 3.48
C LYS A 110 -14.65 2.05 4.81
N ASP A 111 -15.12 1.00 5.48
CA ASP A 111 -14.55 0.48 6.73
C ASP A 111 -13.05 0.15 6.60
N ARG A 112 -12.67 -0.62 5.57
CA ARG A 112 -11.25 -0.94 5.31
C ARG A 112 -10.41 0.32 5.17
N ARG A 113 -10.89 1.31 4.41
CA ARG A 113 -10.15 2.57 4.18
C ARG A 113 -10.02 3.41 5.44
N ALA A 114 -11.07 3.48 6.26
CA ALA A 114 -11.03 4.15 7.56
C ALA A 114 -10.00 3.50 8.49
N ARG A 115 -9.97 2.18 8.54
CA ARG A 115 -9.00 1.43 9.36
C ARG A 115 -7.56 1.55 8.85
N VAL A 116 -7.34 1.63 7.53
CA VAL A 116 -6.02 1.95 6.96
C VAL A 116 -5.56 3.34 7.43
N LEU A 117 -6.43 4.36 7.33
CA LEU A 117 -6.11 5.71 7.80
C LEU A 117 -5.80 5.74 9.29
N GLN A 118 -6.63 5.10 10.11
CA GLN A 118 -6.41 4.98 11.55
C GLN A 118 -5.04 4.37 11.84
N ARG A 119 -4.69 3.27 11.15
CA ARG A 119 -3.40 2.60 11.33
C ARG A 119 -2.22 3.50 10.95
N CYS A 120 -2.34 4.28 9.88
CA CYS A 120 -1.32 5.27 9.53
C CYS A 120 -1.19 6.36 10.60
N GLN A 121 -2.30 6.84 11.17
CA GLN A 121 -2.28 7.84 12.24
C GLN A 121 -1.62 7.33 13.53
N GLU A 122 -1.82 6.05 13.87
CA GLU A 122 -1.17 5.39 15.00
C GLU A 122 0.36 5.34 14.86
N ILE A 123 0.86 5.16 13.63
CA ILE A 123 2.30 5.06 13.34
C ILE A 123 2.94 6.42 13.05
N SER A 124 2.17 7.42 12.64
CA SER A 124 2.67 8.76 12.29
C SER A 124 3.63 9.41 13.30
N PRO A 125 3.50 9.22 14.64
CA PRO A 125 4.47 9.76 15.59
C PRO A 125 5.88 9.16 15.52
N GLN A 126 6.06 8.05 14.78
CA GLN A 126 7.32 7.31 14.62
C GLN A 126 7.99 7.59 13.25
N LEU A 127 7.33 8.36 12.38
CA LEU A 127 7.72 8.59 10.98
C LEU A 127 8.48 9.89 10.75
#